data_AF-A0A7S0BGT3-F1
#
_entry.id   AF-A0A7S0BGT3-F1
#
_cell.length_a   1.000
_cell.length_b   1.000
_cell.length_c   1.000
_cell.angle_alpha   90.00
_cell.angle_beta   90.00
_cell.angle_gamma   90.00
#
_symmetry.space_group_name_H-M   'P 1'
#
loop_
_entity.id
_entity.type
_entity.pdbx_description
1 polymer ?
#
loop_
_entity_poly.entity_id
_entity_poly.type
_entity_poly.pdbx_seq_one_letter_code
_entity_poly.pdbx_strand_id
1 'polypeptide(L)'
;MPEPGDFGWIEVFHSLPSWKRAFIVFRKDDGEWVPNATYELVSADHVRPGFRVFRVKARKLEFYITNGSKSNWDDNKGGNYHVGMPGRYICGQTVFTRVSDADEEECERFLNNKDIKINFSTTERCLKMY
;
A
#
# COMPACT_ATOMS: atom_id res chain seq x y z
N MET A 1 -13.29 18.29 12.23
CA MET A 1 -13.22 17.95 10.80
C MET A 1 -11.76 18.04 10.42
N PRO A 2 -11.14 17.01 9.80
CA PRO A 2 -9.73 17.08 9.40
C PRO A 2 -9.54 18.16 8.33
N GLU A 3 -8.48 18.96 8.47
CA GLU A 3 -8.11 20.01 7.50
C GLU A 3 -7.72 19.38 6.15
N PRO A 4 -8.14 19.95 5.01
CA PRO A 4 -7.71 19.48 3.70
C PRO A 4 -6.21 19.71 3.53
N GLY A 5 -5.40 18.65 3.69
CA GLY A 5 -3.95 18.71 3.49
C GLY A 5 -3.10 18.05 4.57
N ASP A 6 -3.69 17.46 5.60
CA ASP A 6 -2.90 16.74 6.59
C ASP A 6 -2.40 15.39 6.07
N PHE A 7 -1.13 15.12 6.35
CA PHE A 7 -0.51 13.83 6.04
C PHE A 7 -1.13 12.75 6.91
N GLY A 8 -1.59 11.66 6.30
CA GLY A 8 -2.15 10.53 7.03
C GLY A 8 -1.90 9.21 6.32
N TRP A 9 -2.41 8.14 6.93
CA TRP A 9 -2.35 6.81 6.34
C TRP A 9 -3.46 6.62 5.30
N ILE A 10 -3.08 6.06 4.15
CA ILE A 10 -3.97 5.58 3.11
C ILE A 10 -3.84 4.07 3.07
N GLU A 11 -4.96 3.38 3.32
CA GLU A 11 -5.07 1.93 3.17
C GLU A 11 -5.95 1.60 1.97
N VAL A 12 -5.42 0.86 1.00
CA VAL A 12 -6.16 0.42 -0.18
C VAL A 12 -6.37 -1.08 -0.09
N PHE A 13 -7.62 -1.50 0.09
CA PHE A 13 -8.04 -2.89 0.13
C PHE A 13 -8.53 -3.32 -1.24
N HIS A 14 -8.00 -4.42 -1.75
CA HIS A 14 -8.41 -5.02 -3.03
C HIS A 14 -8.67 -6.50 -2.86
N SER A 15 -9.71 -6.99 -3.54
CA SER A 15 -9.98 -8.42 -3.63
C SER A 15 -10.33 -8.75 -5.07
N LEU A 16 -9.53 -9.62 -5.69
CA LEU A 16 -9.88 -10.24 -6.96
C LEU A 16 -9.38 -11.69 -6.95
N PRO A 17 -10.27 -12.68 -6.73
CA PRO A 17 -9.87 -14.08 -6.55
C PRO A 17 -9.11 -14.68 -7.74
N SER A 18 -9.32 -14.15 -8.95
CA SER A 18 -8.63 -14.61 -10.16
C SER A 18 -7.14 -14.23 -10.20
N TRP A 19 -6.70 -13.27 -9.37
CA TRP A 19 -5.32 -12.81 -9.33
C TRP A 19 -4.54 -13.49 -8.22
N LYS A 20 -3.56 -14.35 -8.57
CA LYS A 20 -2.69 -14.99 -7.58
C LYS A 20 -1.82 -13.99 -6.80
N ARG A 21 -1.38 -12.93 -7.48
CA ARG A 21 -0.60 -11.82 -6.94
C ARG A 21 -1.21 -10.52 -7.45
N ALA A 22 -1.14 -9.46 -6.65
CA ALA A 22 -1.61 -8.13 -7.01
C ALA A 22 -0.53 -7.14 -6.66
N PHE A 23 -0.24 -6.23 -7.58
CA PHE A 23 0.73 -5.15 -7.44
C PHE A 23 0.01 -3.84 -7.61
N ILE A 24 0.52 -2.81 -6.95
CA ILE A 24 0.04 -1.45 -7.09
C ILE A 24 1.10 -0.61 -7.79
N VAL A 25 0.64 0.20 -8.74
CA VAL A 25 1.42 1.27 -9.35
C VAL A 25 0.79 2.56 -8.93
N PHE A 26 1.56 3.43 -8.30
CA PHE A 26 1.02 4.62 -7.68
C PHE A 26 1.98 5.81 -7.79
N ARG A 27 1.42 7.00 -7.62
CA ARG A 27 2.14 8.24 -7.30
C ARG A 27 1.51 8.89 -6.07
N LYS A 28 2.35 9.47 -5.22
CA LYS A 28 1.92 10.16 -3.99
C LYS A 28 2.04 11.66 -4.20
N ASP A 29 1.04 12.43 -3.78
CA ASP A 29 1.13 13.89 -3.68
C ASP A 29 1.61 14.57 -5.00
N ASP A 30 1.13 14.07 -6.15
CA ASP A 30 1.55 14.45 -7.52
C ASP A 30 3.04 14.22 -7.86
N GLY A 31 3.74 13.39 -7.06
CA GLY A 31 5.11 13.00 -7.33
C GLY A 31 5.25 12.02 -8.51
N GLU A 32 6.42 11.38 -8.57
CA GLU A 32 6.74 10.41 -9.61
C GLU A 32 5.95 9.11 -9.45
N TRP A 33 5.64 8.49 -10.59
CA TRP A 33 5.05 7.16 -10.63
C TRP A 33 6.09 6.12 -10.24
N VAL A 34 5.70 5.26 -9.31
CA VAL A 34 6.49 4.10 -8.93
C VAL A 34 6.46 3.06 -10.06
N PRO A 35 7.59 2.44 -10.41
CA PRO A 35 7.61 1.41 -11.45
C PRO A 35 6.66 0.23 -11.17
N ASN A 36 6.21 -0.40 -12.26
CA ASN A 36 5.34 -1.57 -12.16
C ASN A 36 6.02 -2.74 -11.45
N ALA A 37 5.21 -3.55 -10.77
CA ALA A 37 5.61 -4.75 -10.02
C ALA A 37 6.62 -4.50 -8.88
N THR A 38 6.83 -3.25 -8.46
CA THR A 38 7.69 -2.94 -7.30
C THR A 38 6.99 -3.23 -5.96
N TYR A 39 5.71 -2.89 -5.83
CA TYR A 39 4.97 -3.05 -4.58
C TYR A 39 3.83 -4.05 -4.76
N GLU A 40 3.98 -5.22 -4.15
CA GLU A 40 2.94 -6.24 -4.03
C GLU A 40 2.00 -5.89 -2.85
N LEU A 41 0.69 -6.06 -3.06
CA LEU A 41 -0.29 -5.95 -1.99
C LEU A 41 -0.13 -7.14 -1.04
N VAL A 42 -0.19 -6.88 0.26
CA VAL A 42 0.00 -7.89 1.30
C VAL A 42 -1.34 -8.49 1.70
N SER A 43 -1.38 -9.77 2.08
CA SER A 43 -2.62 -10.38 2.59
C SER A 43 -3.16 -9.60 3.79
N ALA A 44 -4.46 -9.34 3.75
CA ALA A 44 -5.24 -8.73 4.83
C ALA A 44 -6.28 -9.71 5.38
N ASP A 45 -5.99 -11.02 5.34
CA ASP A 45 -6.94 -12.07 5.75
C ASP A 45 -7.39 -11.92 7.21
N HIS A 46 -6.56 -11.31 8.07
CA HIS A 46 -6.90 -10.98 9.47
C HIS A 46 -7.98 -9.90 9.59
N VAL A 47 -8.10 -8.99 8.62
CA VAL A 47 -9.18 -7.99 8.55
C VAL A 47 -10.39 -8.59 7.86
N ARG A 48 -10.17 -9.17 6.67
CA ARG A 48 -11.21 -9.80 5.86
C ARG A 48 -10.60 -10.86 4.95
N PRO A 49 -11.06 -12.13 5.04
CA PRO A 49 -10.54 -13.21 4.19
C PRO A 49 -10.63 -12.88 2.70
N GLY A 50 -9.54 -13.15 1.96
CA GLY A 50 -9.44 -12.94 0.52
C GLY A 50 -9.09 -11.51 0.10
N PHE A 51 -8.97 -10.58 1.04
CA PHE A 51 -8.53 -9.22 0.77
C PHE A 51 -7.02 -9.07 0.86
N ARG A 52 -6.50 -8.14 0.08
CA ARG A 52 -5.12 -7.68 0.13
C ARG A 52 -5.10 -6.19 0.36
N VAL A 53 -4.04 -5.70 1.00
CA VAL A 53 -3.92 -4.30 1.39
C VAL A 53 -2.60 -3.70 0.97
N PHE A 54 -2.65 -2.45 0.54
CA PHE A 54 -1.51 -1.56 0.41
C PHE A 54 -1.64 -0.41 1.40
N ARG A 55 -0.54 -0.05 2.06
CA ARG A 55 -0.50 0.99 3.08
C ARG A 55 0.59 2.00 2.78
N VAL A 56 0.25 3.28 2.83
CA VAL A 56 1.20 4.35 2.56
C VAL A 56 0.82 5.63 3.29
N LYS A 57 1.82 6.41 3.69
CA LYS A 57 1.62 7.75 4.25
C LYS A 57 1.71 8.79 3.12
N ALA A 58 0.61 9.52 2.89
CA ALA A 58 0.49 10.56 1.85
C ALA A 58 -0.73 11.44 2.13
N ARG A 59 -0.86 12.58 1.45
CA ARG A 59 -2.08 13.41 1.47
C ARG A 59 -3.07 12.95 0.41
N LYS A 60 -2.55 12.62 -0.77
CA LYS A 60 -3.30 12.06 -1.90
C LYS A 60 -2.52 10.96 -2.60
N LEU A 61 -3.26 10.05 -3.22
CA LEU A 61 -2.71 8.89 -3.92
C LEU A 61 -3.44 8.73 -5.25
N GLU A 62 -2.69 8.63 -6.33
CA GLU A 62 -3.23 8.13 -7.60
C GLU A 62 -2.62 6.78 -7.89
N PHE A 63 -3.44 5.80 -8.26
CA PHE A 63 -2.95 4.44 -8.47
C PHE A 63 -3.78 3.62 -9.45
N TYR A 64 -3.20 2.52 -9.91
CA TYR A 64 -3.90 1.40 -10.52
C TYR A 64 -3.33 0.09 -9.99
N ILE A 65 -4.11 -0.98 -10.07
CA ILE A 65 -3.71 -2.31 -9.58
C ILE A 65 -3.50 -3.23 -10.77
N THR A 66 -2.53 -4.12 -10.71
CA THR A 66 -2.20 -5.08 -11.77
C THR A 66 -1.85 -6.43 -11.17
N ASN A 67 -2.00 -7.52 -11.92
CA ASN A 67 -1.44 -8.81 -11.52
C ASN A 67 0.05 -8.99 -11.91
N GLY A 68 0.71 -7.91 -12.37
CA GLY A 68 2.08 -7.93 -12.86
C GLY A 68 2.20 -8.26 -14.35
N SER A 69 1.09 -8.59 -15.02
CA SER A 69 1.05 -8.73 -16.48
C SER A 69 0.96 -7.38 -17.18
N LYS A 70 1.42 -7.34 -18.43
CA LYS A 70 1.31 -6.18 -19.33
C LYS A 70 -0.11 -5.91 -19.84
N SER A 71 -1.06 -6.81 -19.60
CA SER A 71 -2.42 -6.74 -20.19
C SER A 71 -3.56 -6.80 -19.19
N ASN A 72 -3.27 -6.89 -17.88
CA ASN A 72 -4.30 -7.07 -16.85
C ASN A 72 -4.16 -5.99 -15.79
N TRP A 73 -4.88 -4.89 -15.99
CA TRP A 73 -4.90 -3.75 -15.09
C TRP A 73 -6.33 -3.51 -14.60
N ASP A 74 -6.42 -3.09 -13.35
CA ASP A 74 -7.59 -2.54 -12.71
C ASP A 74 -7.28 -1.06 -12.52
N ASP A 75 -7.65 -0.27 -13.53
CA ASP A 75 -7.27 1.13 -13.70
C ASP A 75 -8.49 2.06 -13.82
N ASN A 76 -9.65 1.61 -13.31
CA ASN A 76 -10.91 2.36 -13.39
C ASN A 76 -11.28 2.76 -14.84
N LYS A 77 -11.17 1.81 -15.79
CA LYS A 77 -11.45 2.03 -17.22
C LYS A 77 -10.52 3.07 -17.86
N GLY A 78 -9.24 3.05 -17.48
CA GLY A 78 -8.21 3.98 -17.97
C GLY A 78 -8.13 5.32 -17.24
N GLY A 79 -8.92 5.52 -16.18
CA GLY A 79 -8.97 6.78 -15.43
C GLY A 79 -8.03 6.86 -14.22
N ASN A 80 -7.43 5.74 -13.81
CA ASN A 80 -6.80 5.52 -12.51
C ASN A 80 -7.77 5.76 -11.32
N TYR A 81 -7.36 5.29 -10.15
CA TYR A 81 -8.02 5.57 -8.89
C TYR A 81 -7.40 6.79 -8.23
N HIS A 82 -8.24 7.69 -7.71
CA HIS A 82 -7.83 8.95 -7.10
C HIS A 82 -8.30 9.03 -5.66
N VAL A 83 -7.36 9.06 -4.72
CA VAL A 83 -7.58 9.27 -3.30
C VAL A 83 -7.24 10.72 -2.97
N GLY A 84 -8.26 11.52 -2.64
CA GLY A 84 -8.07 12.93 -2.29
C GLY A 84 -7.79 13.21 -0.81
N MET A 85 -7.94 12.21 0.06
CA MET A 85 -7.69 12.35 1.50
C MET A 85 -7.25 11.03 2.15
N PRO A 86 -6.51 11.09 3.28
CA PRO A 86 -6.18 9.91 4.06
C PRO A 86 -7.40 9.11 4.54
N GLY A 87 -7.24 7.80 4.66
CA GLY A 87 -8.27 6.89 5.12
C GLY A 87 -8.18 5.48 4.55
N ARG A 88 -9.20 4.69 4.84
CA ARG A 88 -9.37 3.32 4.36
C ARG A 88 -10.29 3.28 3.15
N TYR A 89 -9.80 2.67 2.08
CA TYR A 89 -10.48 2.56 0.79
C TYR A 89 -10.64 1.10 0.40
N ILE A 90 -11.79 0.75 -0.15
CA ILE A 90 -12.00 -0.52 -0.84
C ILE A 90 -12.02 -0.22 -2.34
N CYS A 91 -11.19 -0.95 -3.07
CA CYS A 91 -11.02 -0.91 -4.50
C CYS A 91 -11.33 -2.29 -5.09
N GLY A 92 -12.13 -2.34 -6.13
CA GLY A 92 -12.41 -3.53 -6.91
C GLY A 92 -13.03 -3.15 -8.25
N GLN A 93 -13.23 -4.13 -9.13
CA GLN A 93 -13.62 -3.92 -10.53
C GLN A 93 -14.83 -3.00 -10.76
N THR A 94 -15.74 -2.90 -9.79
CA THR A 94 -16.98 -2.11 -9.89
C THR A 94 -17.13 -1.05 -8.80
N VAL A 95 -16.26 -1.04 -7.79
CA VAL A 95 -16.43 -0.20 -6.60
C VAL A 95 -15.10 0.38 -6.18
N PHE A 96 -15.07 1.70 -6.06
CA PHE A 96 -14.04 2.42 -5.33
C PHE A 96 -14.72 3.33 -4.31
N THR A 97 -14.53 3.04 -3.02
CA THR A 97 -15.19 3.78 -1.95
C THR A 97 -14.32 3.91 -0.72
N ARG A 98 -14.43 5.06 -0.04
CA ARG A 98 -13.88 5.28 1.29
C ARG A 98 -14.80 4.64 2.32
N VAL A 99 -14.26 3.86 3.24
CA VAL A 99 -15.05 3.12 4.24
C VAL A 99 -14.90 3.73 5.63
N SER A 100 -13.69 4.12 6.01
CA SER A 100 -13.39 4.66 7.34
C SER A 100 -12.09 5.45 7.32
N ASP A 101 -11.68 5.95 8.49
CA ASP A 101 -10.30 6.37 8.71
C ASP A 101 -9.37 5.15 8.68
N ALA A 102 -8.09 5.41 8.43
CA ALA A 102 -7.06 4.38 8.42
C ALA A 102 -6.77 3.91 9.85
N ASP A 103 -6.44 2.63 10.00
CA ASP A 103 -6.03 2.07 11.28
C ASP A 103 -4.54 2.33 11.50
N GLU A 104 -4.23 3.36 12.29
CA GLU A 104 -2.85 3.82 12.50
C GLU A 104 -2.00 2.75 13.17
N GLU A 105 -2.53 2.03 14.16
CA GLU A 105 -1.81 0.99 14.89
C GLU A 105 -1.39 -0.15 13.95
N GLU A 106 -2.30 -0.58 13.08
CA GLU A 106 -2.01 -1.63 12.10
C GLU A 106 -1.03 -1.16 11.01
N CYS A 107 -1.10 0.12 10.62
CA CYS A 107 -0.15 0.72 9.70
C CYS A 107 1.27 0.81 10.30
N GLU A 108 1.39 1.15 11.58
CA GLU A 108 2.67 1.19 12.30
C GLU A 108 3.25 -0.21 12.48
N ARG A 109 2.42 -1.20 12.83
CA ARG A 109 2.85 -2.61 12.87
C ARG A 109 3.40 -3.07 11.53
N PHE A 110 2.77 -2.67 10.41
CA PHE A 110 3.26 -3.01 9.07
C PHE A 110 4.65 -2.44 8.78
N LEU A 111 4.93 -1.19 9.17
CA LEU A 111 6.27 -0.61 9.05
C LEU A 111 7.28 -1.36 9.91
N ASN A 112 6.98 -1.53 11.19
CA ASN A 112 7.87 -2.17 12.16
C ASN A 112 8.19 -3.63 11.78
N ASN A 113 7.26 -4.35 11.16
CA ASN A 113 7.46 -5.73 10.75
C ASN A 113 8.27 -5.85 9.44
N LYS A 114 8.31 -4.81 8.60
CA LYS A 114 9.23 -4.75 7.45
C LYS A 114 10.68 -4.49 7.87
N ASP A 115 10.91 -3.82 9.00
CA ASP A 115 12.23 -3.58 9.56
C ASP A 115 12.85 -4.81 10.26
N ILE A 116 12.06 -5.86 10.57
CA ILE A 116 12.59 -7.14 11.11
C ILE A 116 13.35 -7.97 10.02
N LYS A 117 13.50 -7.43 8.80
CA LYS A 117 14.41 -7.98 7.78
C LYS A 117 15.66 -7.14 7.51
N ILE A 118 15.93 -6.10 8.30
CA ILE A 118 17.26 -5.48 8.32
C ILE A 118 17.96 -5.94 9.59
N ASN A 119 18.45 -7.19 9.55
CA ASN A 119 19.55 -7.60 10.41
C ASN A 119 20.74 -6.69 10.08
N PHE A 120 20.85 -5.55 10.74
CA PHE A 120 22.16 -5.01 11.04
C PHE A 120 22.83 -6.01 11.97
N SER A 121 23.46 -7.01 11.35
CA SER A 121 24.53 -7.79 11.95
C SER A 121 25.69 -6.83 12.20
N THR A 122 25.54 -5.98 13.22
CA THR A 122 26.63 -5.22 13.81
C THR A 122 27.54 -6.25 14.47
N THR A 123 28.39 -6.84 13.63
CA THR A 123 29.48 -7.71 14.04
C THR A 123 30.60 -6.79 14.52
N GLU A 124 30.35 -6.04 15.59
CA GLU A 124 31.41 -5.43 16.39
C GLU A 124 32.00 -6.50 17.30
N ARG A 125 32.68 -7.46 16.67
CA ARG A 125 33.63 -8.36 17.32
C ARG A 125 34.90 -8.39 16.50
N CYS A 126 35.80 -7.47 16.82
CA CYS A 126 37.22 -7.74 17.05
C CYS A 126 37.77 -6.53 17.80
N LEU A 127 37.69 -6.55 19.13
CA LEU A 127 38.80 -6.91 20.02
C LEU A 127 39.94 -5.88 19.97
N LYS A 128 39.97 -5.08 21.05
CA LYS A 128 41.21 -4.65 21.71
C LYS A 128 42.27 -5.75 21.59
N MET A 129 43.50 -5.39 21.21
CA MET A 129 44.70 -5.75 21.96
C MET A 129 45.98 -5.27 21.24
N TYR A 130 46.74 -4.46 22.00
CA TYR A 130 48.16 -4.06 21.88
C TYR A 130 48.59 -3.15 20.75
#